data_AF-A0A0D6L4T3-F1
#
_entry.id   AF-A0A0D6L4T3-F1
#
_cell.length_a   1.000
_cell.length_b   1.000
_cell.length_c   1.000
_cell.angle_alpha   90.00
_cell.angle_beta   90.00
_cell.angle_gamma   90.00
#
_symmetry.space_group_name_H-M   'P 1'
#
loop_
_entity.id
_entity.type
_entity.pdbx_description
1 polymer ?
#
loop_
_entity_poly.entity_id
_entity_poly.type
_entity_poly.pdbx_seq_one_letter_code
_entity_poly.pdbx_strand_id
1 'polypeptide(L)'
;MAFESQFLFTTIQVDEAAALDSWEWMYEKAQEHQKRLVVNMSWGLYHFGTNDGTSLLSQAITEYTDLGVLFVSSAGNNGSVNFHFQREFHNDSIKSRINFYDYALHDSLWGQSIHGWGEVGKNFDVKMQVRASDNSLLAETVYFPTSMNGYDEGFLVVHSNNDTIWYTIAAQQAHPQNARPTARLCVNNKNTNLRIDLVARADEGNIHFWNLVMLTTNGGNWGMPFTSNGSGYIAGDKFFGIGEPSCAEDALTVAAHLSEYLHPNGVTLLGGSRADFSSIGPLYNGTMKPDVSAPGHNV
;
A
#
# COMPACT_ATOMS: atom_id res chain seq x y z
N MET A 1 4.56 -28.08 7.45
CA MET A 1 3.09 -28.24 7.38
C MET A 1 2.59 -28.93 8.63
N ALA A 2 1.45 -28.50 9.19
CA ALA A 2 0.88 -29.03 10.43
C ALA A 2 -0.37 -29.89 10.14
N PHE A 3 -0.19 -31.08 9.59
CA PHE A 3 -1.30 -31.92 9.10
C PHE A 3 -2.32 -32.34 10.20
N GLU A 4 -1.92 -32.31 11.46
CA GLU A 4 -2.76 -32.66 12.61
C GLU A 4 -3.37 -31.42 13.32
N SER A 5 -3.21 -30.21 12.75
CA SER A 5 -3.81 -28.99 13.32
C SER A 5 -5.32 -28.96 13.12
N GLN A 6 -6.00 -28.23 14.01
CA GLN A 6 -7.39 -27.85 13.80
C GLN A 6 -7.46 -26.45 13.17
N PHE A 7 -8.53 -26.17 12.43
CA PHE A 7 -8.66 -24.96 11.65
C PHE A 7 -9.80 -24.09 12.15
N LEU A 8 -9.53 -22.80 12.23
CA LEU A 8 -10.51 -21.73 12.36
C LEU A 8 -10.50 -20.93 11.06
N PHE A 9 -11.67 -20.72 10.47
CA PHE A 9 -11.82 -19.89 9.28
C PHE A 9 -12.80 -18.76 9.59
N THR A 10 -12.39 -17.56 9.24
CA THR A 10 -13.21 -16.35 9.32
C THR A 10 -13.29 -15.72 7.93
N THR A 11 -14.42 -15.08 7.65
CA THR A 11 -14.55 -14.19 6.50
C THR A 11 -14.65 -12.78 7.05
N ILE A 12 -13.68 -11.93 6.69
CA ILE A 12 -13.72 -10.52 7.06
C ILE A 12 -14.39 -9.71 5.95
N GLN A 13 -15.20 -8.74 6.34
CA GLN A 13 -15.38 -7.57 5.48
C GLN A 13 -14.05 -6.82 5.41
N VAL A 14 -13.80 -6.10 4.31
CA VAL A 14 -12.51 -5.40 4.12
C VAL A 14 -12.52 -4.08 4.90
N ASP A 15 -12.53 -4.22 6.23
CA ASP A 15 -12.39 -3.18 7.23
C ASP A 15 -11.55 -3.66 8.43
N GLU A 16 -10.96 -2.72 9.18
CA GLU A 16 -10.07 -3.03 10.30
C GLU A 16 -10.80 -3.68 11.48
N ALA A 17 -12.06 -3.31 11.74
CA ALA A 17 -12.83 -3.83 12.87
C ALA A 17 -13.15 -5.32 12.67
N ALA A 18 -13.54 -5.73 11.47
CA ALA A 18 -13.79 -7.13 11.13
C ALA A 18 -12.55 -8.02 11.31
N ALA A 19 -11.34 -7.48 11.07
CA ALA A 19 -10.10 -8.18 11.34
C ALA A 19 -9.88 -8.37 12.86
N LEU A 20 -10.09 -7.32 13.65
CA LEU A 20 -9.98 -7.37 15.11
C LEU A 20 -11.00 -8.35 15.74
N ASP A 21 -12.26 -8.25 15.34
CA ASP A 21 -13.34 -9.16 15.80
C ASP A 21 -13.00 -10.62 15.48
N SER A 22 -12.40 -10.85 14.31
CA SER A 22 -11.97 -12.18 13.90
C SER A 22 -10.82 -12.71 14.74
N TRP A 23 -9.83 -11.88 15.06
CA TRP A 23 -8.71 -12.29 15.91
C TRP A 23 -9.18 -12.60 17.33
N GLU A 24 -10.07 -11.79 17.89
CA GLU A 24 -10.65 -12.04 19.22
C GLU A 24 -11.42 -13.36 19.24
N TRP A 25 -12.33 -13.56 18.29
CA TRP A 25 -13.09 -14.82 18.20
C TRP A 25 -12.19 -16.04 18.07
N MET A 26 -11.12 -15.95 17.28
CA MET A 26 -10.14 -17.04 17.15
C MET A 26 -9.40 -17.28 18.45
N TYR A 27 -9.02 -16.22 19.17
CA TYR A 27 -8.37 -16.30 20.46
C TYR A 27 -9.27 -16.94 21.51
N GLU A 28 -10.52 -16.51 21.64
CA GLU A 28 -11.51 -17.11 22.54
C GLU A 28 -11.68 -18.62 22.27
N LYS A 29 -11.77 -19.02 20.99
CA LYS A 29 -11.86 -20.44 20.62
C LYS A 29 -10.61 -21.22 20.97
N ALA A 30 -9.43 -20.63 20.79
CA ALA A 30 -8.18 -21.27 21.21
C ALA A 30 -8.13 -21.47 22.73
N GLN A 31 -8.61 -20.51 23.52
CA GLN A 31 -8.71 -20.62 24.98
C GLN A 31 -9.73 -21.70 25.41
N GLU A 32 -10.93 -21.70 24.83
CA GLU A 32 -11.98 -22.71 25.09
C GLU A 32 -11.45 -24.14 24.90
N HIS A 33 -10.62 -24.34 23.86
CA HIS A 33 -10.04 -25.64 23.54
C HIS A 33 -8.64 -25.88 24.11
N GLN A 34 -8.11 -24.95 24.93
CA GLN A 34 -6.79 -25.02 25.55
C GLN A 34 -5.66 -25.28 24.54
N LYS A 35 -5.67 -24.56 23.41
CA LYS A 35 -4.73 -24.72 22.30
C LYS A 35 -3.96 -23.44 22.03
N ARG A 36 -2.77 -23.60 21.45
CA ARG A 36 -2.01 -22.48 20.89
C ARG A 36 -2.68 -21.99 19.60
N LEU A 37 -2.69 -20.69 19.39
CA LEU A 37 -3.23 -20.07 18.19
C LEU A 37 -2.11 -19.58 17.28
N VAL A 38 -2.21 -19.91 16.00
CA VAL A 38 -1.42 -19.32 14.92
C VAL A 38 -2.41 -18.70 13.94
N VAL A 39 -2.31 -17.39 13.73
CA VAL A 39 -3.16 -16.65 12.80
C VAL A 39 -2.39 -16.41 11.51
N ASN A 40 -2.85 -17.02 10.41
CA ASN A 40 -2.30 -16.78 9.09
C ASN A 40 -3.10 -15.69 8.36
N MET A 41 -2.42 -14.63 7.93
CA MET A 41 -3.00 -13.47 7.25
C MET A 41 -2.43 -13.36 5.84
N SER A 42 -3.10 -14.02 4.88
CA SER A 42 -2.75 -13.97 3.46
C SER A 42 -3.44 -12.80 2.74
N TRP A 43 -3.41 -11.63 3.36
CA TRP A 43 -3.96 -10.38 2.83
C TRP A 43 -3.07 -9.23 3.29
N GLY A 44 -3.15 -8.10 2.61
CA GLY A 44 -2.47 -6.88 3.02
C GLY A 44 -3.03 -5.67 2.29
N LEU A 45 -3.08 -4.53 2.97
CA LEU A 45 -3.68 -3.28 2.50
C LEU A 45 -2.84 -2.10 2.98
N TYR A 46 -2.68 -1.08 2.13
CA TYR A 46 -1.85 0.08 2.46
C TYR A 46 -2.67 1.28 2.94
N HIS A 47 -4.00 1.22 2.83
CA HIS A 47 -4.92 2.19 3.45
C HIS A 47 -5.40 1.73 4.82
N PHE A 48 -5.02 0.53 5.24
CA PHE A 48 -5.20 0.09 6.61
C PHE A 48 -4.01 0.60 7.40
N GLY A 49 -4.30 1.28 8.50
CA GLY A 49 -3.27 1.78 9.39
C GLY A 49 -2.27 2.73 8.75
N THR A 50 -1.02 2.60 9.21
CA THR A 50 0.05 3.56 8.94
C THR A 50 1.14 2.98 8.06
N ASN A 51 1.28 1.66 7.89
CA ASN A 51 2.40 0.96 7.22
C ASN A 51 3.80 1.18 7.83
N ASP A 52 3.90 1.63 9.08
CA ASP A 52 5.14 1.68 9.87
C ASP A 52 5.09 0.84 11.16
N GLY A 53 4.06 0.00 11.31
CA GLY A 53 3.88 -0.86 12.48
C GLY A 53 3.26 -0.17 13.70
N THR A 54 2.75 1.06 13.57
CA THR A 54 2.14 1.82 14.69
C THR A 54 0.61 1.84 14.67
N SER A 55 -0.02 1.21 13.68
CA SER A 55 -1.49 1.21 13.53
C SER A 55 -2.20 0.52 14.69
N LEU A 56 -3.53 0.66 14.76
CA LEU A 56 -4.32 -0.07 15.75
C LEU A 56 -4.27 -1.58 15.52
N LEU A 57 -4.20 -2.03 14.27
CA LEU A 57 -4.02 -3.44 13.94
C LEU A 57 -2.66 -3.95 14.40
N SER A 58 -1.60 -3.17 14.20
CA SER A 58 -0.25 -3.51 14.68
C SER A 58 -0.19 -3.57 16.21
N GLN A 59 -0.84 -2.62 16.91
CA GLN A 59 -0.95 -2.63 18.38
C GLN A 59 -1.69 -3.88 18.88
N ALA A 60 -2.82 -4.22 18.26
CA ALA A 60 -3.56 -5.43 18.62
C ALA A 60 -2.76 -6.71 18.37
N ILE A 61 -1.98 -6.79 17.28
CA ILE A 61 -1.07 -7.92 17.03
C ILE A 61 -0.07 -8.08 18.17
N THR A 62 0.54 -7.00 18.64
CA THR A 62 1.44 -7.02 19.81
C THR A 62 0.70 -7.52 21.06
N GLU A 63 -0.47 -6.97 21.36
CA GLU A 63 -1.26 -7.37 22.55
C GLU A 63 -1.64 -8.86 22.55
N TYR A 64 -2.08 -9.41 21.41
CA TYR A 64 -2.37 -10.84 21.31
C TYR A 64 -1.09 -11.71 21.31
N THR A 65 0.03 -11.17 20.80
CA THR A 65 1.31 -11.87 20.86
C THR A 65 1.80 -12.02 22.30
N ASP A 66 1.60 -11.02 23.15
CA ASP A 66 1.84 -11.09 24.60
C ASP A 66 0.97 -12.16 25.29
N LEU A 67 -0.22 -12.44 24.74
CA LEU A 67 -1.09 -13.54 25.17
C LEU A 67 -0.72 -14.91 24.57
N GLY A 68 0.35 -14.98 23.77
CA GLY A 68 0.90 -16.21 23.20
C GLY A 68 0.34 -16.60 21.84
N VAL A 69 -0.30 -15.67 21.11
CA VAL A 69 -0.74 -15.85 19.72
C VAL A 69 0.43 -15.58 18.77
N LEU A 70 0.62 -16.43 17.75
CA LEU A 70 1.58 -16.15 16.68
C LEU A 70 0.85 -15.62 15.44
N PHE A 71 1.19 -14.41 15.00
CA PHE A 71 0.73 -13.87 13.72
C PHE A 71 1.75 -14.11 12.61
N VAL A 72 1.27 -14.60 11.47
CA VAL A 72 2.08 -14.81 10.26
C VAL A 72 1.38 -14.11 9.10
N SER A 73 2.09 -13.24 8.39
CA SER A 73 1.52 -12.49 7.26
C SER A 73 2.40 -12.54 6.02
N SER A 74 1.79 -12.45 4.84
CA SER A 74 2.53 -12.42 3.58
C SER A 74 3.14 -11.04 3.35
N ALA A 75 4.34 -10.98 2.74
CA ALA A 75 4.99 -9.70 2.46
C ALA A 75 4.21 -8.80 1.48
N GLY A 76 3.29 -9.38 0.70
CA GLY A 76 2.59 -8.72 -0.40
C GLY A 76 3.24 -8.97 -1.76
N ASN A 77 2.53 -8.59 -2.83
CA ASN A 77 2.83 -9.00 -4.21
C ASN A 77 3.19 -7.84 -5.15
N ASN A 78 3.71 -6.73 -4.62
CA ASN A 78 4.04 -5.53 -5.40
C ASN A 78 5.53 -5.41 -5.76
N GLY A 79 6.34 -6.45 -5.50
CA GLY A 79 7.80 -6.44 -5.68
C GLY A 79 8.30 -6.30 -7.12
N SER A 80 7.42 -6.34 -8.12
CA SER A 80 7.71 -6.15 -9.54
C SER A 80 7.16 -4.85 -10.12
N VAL A 81 6.50 -4.02 -9.30
CA VAL A 81 5.82 -2.80 -9.75
C VAL A 81 6.53 -1.57 -9.22
N ASN A 82 6.75 -0.57 -10.06
CA ASN A 82 7.34 0.72 -9.66
C ASN A 82 6.29 1.66 -9.04
N PHE A 83 5.54 1.18 -8.06
CA PHE A 83 4.34 1.83 -7.50
C PHE A 83 4.62 2.80 -6.35
N HIS A 84 5.86 2.84 -5.86
CA HIS A 84 6.30 3.70 -4.77
C HIS A 84 7.28 4.77 -5.28
N PHE A 85 7.38 5.93 -4.64
CA PHE A 85 8.60 6.74 -4.69
C PHE A 85 8.82 7.44 -3.36
N GLN A 86 10.08 7.78 -3.07
CA GLN A 86 10.43 8.70 -1.98
C GLN A 86 11.19 9.92 -2.52
N ARG A 87 11.00 11.07 -1.88
CA ARG A 87 11.70 12.31 -2.21
C ARG A 87 11.93 13.14 -0.96
N GLU A 88 13.19 13.49 -0.71
CA GLU A 88 13.57 14.57 0.21
C GLU A 88 13.34 15.92 -0.47
N PHE A 89 12.60 16.82 0.16
CA PHE A 89 12.30 18.16 -0.38
C PHE A 89 13.23 19.22 0.20
N HIS A 90 13.51 20.26 -0.59
CA HIS A 90 14.31 21.41 -0.20
C HIS A 90 13.70 22.70 -0.77
N ASN A 91 12.49 23.02 -0.32
CA ASN A 91 11.65 24.11 -0.81
C ASN A 91 11.47 24.02 -2.33
N ASP A 92 11.02 22.85 -2.77
CA ASP A 92 10.84 22.52 -4.17
C ASP A 92 9.54 21.74 -4.41
N SER A 93 9.31 21.39 -5.68
CA SER A 93 8.14 20.63 -6.09
C SER A 93 8.51 19.62 -7.15
N ILE A 94 7.81 18.49 -7.13
CA ILE A 94 7.95 17.42 -8.13
C ILE A 94 6.61 17.10 -8.76
N LYS A 95 6.68 16.39 -9.88
CA LYS A 95 5.53 15.75 -10.50
C LYS A 95 5.78 14.26 -10.64
N SER A 96 4.73 13.48 -10.68
CA SER A 96 4.80 12.08 -11.06
C SER A 96 3.52 11.68 -11.76
N ARG A 97 3.62 10.93 -12.85
CA ARG A 97 2.44 10.46 -13.57
C ARG A 97 1.86 9.25 -12.85
N ILE A 98 0.58 9.33 -12.54
CA ILE A 98 -0.20 8.25 -11.96
C ILE A 98 -0.64 7.33 -13.09
N ASN A 99 -0.14 6.08 -13.11
CA ASN A 99 -0.67 5.08 -14.03
C ASN A 99 -1.92 4.44 -13.44
N PHE A 100 -2.86 4.12 -14.31
CA PHE A 100 -4.16 3.55 -13.94
C PHE A 100 -4.20 2.09 -14.36
N TYR A 101 -4.81 1.27 -13.52
CA TYR A 101 -5.23 -0.08 -13.87
C TYR A 101 -6.33 -0.02 -14.92
N ASP A 102 -6.37 -1.03 -15.79
CA ASP A 102 -7.38 -1.11 -16.83
C ASP A 102 -8.76 -1.41 -16.24
N TYR A 103 -9.71 -0.50 -16.46
CA TYR A 103 -11.10 -0.63 -16.01
C TYR A 103 -11.81 -1.84 -16.62
N ALA A 104 -11.36 -2.36 -17.77
CA ALA A 104 -11.93 -3.55 -18.37
C ALA A 104 -11.53 -4.85 -17.63
N LEU A 105 -10.52 -4.80 -16.75
CA LEU A 105 -9.99 -5.98 -16.07
C LEU A 105 -10.59 -6.21 -14.67
N HIS A 106 -11.44 -5.32 -14.17
CA HIS A 106 -12.03 -5.48 -12.83
C HIS A 106 -13.33 -4.68 -12.63
N ASP A 107 -14.46 -5.37 -12.43
CA ASP A 107 -15.80 -4.77 -12.33
C ASP A 107 -15.95 -3.77 -11.18
N SER A 108 -15.29 -4.03 -10.04
CA SER A 108 -15.33 -3.14 -8.86
C SER A 108 -14.33 -1.98 -8.91
N LEU A 109 -13.64 -1.75 -10.04
CA LEU A 109 -12.63 -0.69 -10.10
C LEU A 109 -13.26 0.69 -9.99
N TRP A 110 -12.86 1.42 -8.96
CA TRP A 110 -13.21 2.84 -8.82
C TRP A 110 -12.11 3.71 -9.47
N GLY A 111 -10.85 3.45 -9.19
CA GLY A 111 -9.74 4.22 -9.76
C GLY A 111 -8.41 3.93 -9.08
N GLN A 112 -7.64 4.98 -8.82
CA GLN A 112 -6.38 4.90 -8.07
C GLN A 112 -6.51 5.60 -6.72
N SER A 113 -5.80 5.09 -5.72
CA SER A 113 -5.64 5.62 -4.38
C SER A 113 -4.15 5.91 -4.17
N ILE A 114 -3.81 7.18 -4.02
CA ILE A 114 -2.44 7.67 -3.90
C ILE A 114 -2.22 8.05 -2.44
N HIS A 115 -1.26 7.39 -1.79
CA HIS A 115 -1.03 7.51 -0.35
C HIS A 115 0.29 8.22 -0.15
N GLY A 116 0.29 9.37 0.53
CA GLY A 116 1.47 10.14 0.89
C GLY A 116 1.72 10.08 2.40
N TRP A 117 2.97 9.85 2.80
CA TRP A 117 3.42 9.88 4.19
C TRP A 117 4.72 10.68 4.32
N GLY A 118 4.70 11.71 5.16
CA GLY A 118 5.84 12.58 5.39
C GLY A 118 6.58 12.31 6.70
N GLU A 119 7.61 13.10 6.96
CA GLU A 119 8.31 13.15 8.24
C GLU A 119 7.53 13.90 9.31
N VAL A 120 7.67 13.47 10.57
CA VAL A 120 6.99 14.08 11.72
C VAL A 120 7.26 15.59 11.76
N GLY A 121 6.19 16.37 11.79
CA GLY A 121 6.26 17.84 11.83
C GLY A 121 6.62 18.53 10.51
N LYS A 122 6.82 17.79 9.40
CA LYS A 122 7.17 18.34 8.08
C LYS A 122 5.98 18.23 7.12
N ASN A 123 5.13 19.27 7.12
CA ASN A 123 3.93 19.31 6.27
C ASN A 123 4.28 19.37 4.78
N PHE A 124 3.37 18.87 3.96
CA PHE A 124 3.49 18.91 2.50
C PHE A 124 2.14 19.17 1.84
N ASP A 125 2.18 19.57 0.57
CA ASP A 125 0.98 19.81 -0.21
C ASP A 125 0.95 18.90 -1.43
N VAL A 126 -0.25 18.44 -1.79
CA VAL A 126 -0.49 17.70 -3.04
C VAL A 126 -1.51 18.43 -3.91
N LYS A 127 -1.37 18.30 -5.23
CA LYS A 127 -2.42 18.65 -6.18
C LYS A 127 -2.47 17.66 -7.33
N MET A 128 -3.61 17.65 -8.02
CA MET A 128 -3.81 16.86 -9.22
C MET A 128 -3.78 17.75 -10.46
N GLN A 129 -3.07 17.32 -11.50
CA GLN A 129 -3.11 17.94 -12.82
C GLN A 129 -3.66 16.94 -13.84
N VAL A 130 -4.58 17.40 -14.69
CA VAL A 130 -5.12 16.66 -15.83
C VAL A 130 -4.47 17.18 -17.10
N ARG A 131 -3.95 16.26 -17.91
CA ARG A 131 -3.28 16.56 -19.18
C ARG A 131 -3.89 15.82 -20.35
N ALA A 132 -3.73 16.39 -21.54
CA ALA A 132 -3.97 15.68 -22.78
C ALA A 132 -2.83 14.66 -23.07
N SER A 133 -3.03 13.86 -24.13
CA SER A 133 -2.05 12.90 -24.62
C SER A 133 -0.72 13.54 -25.08
N ASP A 134 -0.75 14.80 -25.52
CA ASP A 134 0.43 15.60 -25.87
C ASP A 134 1.10 16.28 -24.66
N ASN A 135 0.63 16.00 -23.44
CA ASN A 135 1.06 16.58 -22.17
C ASN A 135 0.72 18.06 -21.92
N SER A 136 -0.10 18.69 -22.78
CA SER A 136 -0.67 20.00 -22.46
C SER A 136 -1.55 19.93 -21.20
N LEU A 137 -1.48 20.96 -20.35
CA LEU A 137 -2.30 21.06 -19.14
C LEU A 137 -3.73 21.44 -19.53
N LEU A 138 -4.72 20.68 -19.06
CA LEU A 138 -6.13 20.92 -19.33
C LEU A 138 -6.89 21.46 -18.12
N ALA A 139 -6.60 20.91 -16.93
CA ALA A 139 -7.22 21.30 -15.67
C ALA A 139 -6.30 20.95 -14.50
N GLU A 140 -6.51 21.59 -13.35
CA GLU A 140 -5.84 21.23 -12.10
C GLU A 140 -6.68 21.59 -10.88
N THR A 141 -6.41 20.93 -9.76
CA THR A 141 -6.95 21.32 -8.46
C THR A 141 -6.12 22.43 -7.83
N VAL A 142 -6.64 23.03 -6.76
CA VAL A 142 -5.79 23.73 -5.78
C VAL A 142 -4.80 22.77 -5.13
N TYR A 143 -3.82 23.32 -4.43
CA TYR A 143 -2.99 22.55 -3.50
C TYR A 143 -3.80 22.21 -2.24
N PHE A 144 -3.76 20.94 -1.85
CA PHE A 144 -4.29 20.42 -0.60
C PHE A 144 -3.12 20.23 0.37
N PRO A 145 -2.97 21.11 1.37
CA PRO A 145 -1.92 20.97 2.37
C PRO A 145 -2.30 19.91 3.40
N THR A 146 -1.34 19.15 3.93
CA THR A 146 -1.61 18.24 5.06
C THR A 146 -2.15 18.98 6.28
N SER A 147 -1.84 20.27 6.43
CA SER A 147 -2.41 21.13 7.46
C SER A 147 -3.92 21.38 7.35
N MET A 148 -4.57 20.97 6.25
CA MET A 148 -6.02 21.11 6.12
C MET A 148 -6.79 20.27 7.15
N ASN A 149 -6.19 19.19 7.67
CA ASN A 149 -6.77 18.31 8.69
C ASN A 149 -8.23 17.95 8.39
N GLY A 150 -8.50 17.43 7.20
CA GLY A 150 -9.84 17.25 6.72
C GLY A 150 -9.94 16.40 5.46
N TYR A 151 -11.15 16.41 4.93
CA TYR A 151 -11.54 15.70 3.72
C TYR A 151 -12.20 16.68 2.74
N ASP A 152 -11.92 16.51 1.46
CA ASP A 152 -12.61 17.20 0.37
C ASP A 152 -12.91 16.21 -0.77
N GLU A 153 -13.96 16.48 -1.52
CA GLU A 153 -14.36 15.71 -2.69
C GLU A 153 -14.86 16.62 -3.80
N GLY A 154 -14.55 16.25 -5.04
CA GLY A 154 -14.94 17.09 -6.15
C GLY A 154 -14.66 16.49 -7.51
N PHE A 155 -14.74 17.35 -8.52
CA PHE A 155 -14.49 16.97 -9.88
C PHE A 155 -13.86 18.10 -10.69
N LEU A 156 -13.15 17.75 -11.76
CA LEU A 156 -12.64 18.67 -12.77
C LEU A 156 -13.35 18.41 -14.10
N VAL A 157 -13.91 19.47 -14.70
CA VAL A 157 -14.54 19.41 -16.04
C VAL A 157 -13.49 19.70 -17.11
N VAL A 158 -13.22 18.71 -17.96
CA VAL A 158 -12.27 18.80 -19.05
C VAL A 158 -13.02 19.14 -20.34
N HIS A 159 -13.24 20.43 -20.55
CA HIS A 159 -14.08 20.97 -21.63
C HIS A 159 -13.63 20.54 -23.04
N SER A 160 -12.33 20.38 -23.26
CA SER A 160 -11.78 19.96 -24.56
C SER A 160 -12.19 18.54 -24.98
N ASN A 161 -12.56 17.68 -24.01
CA ASN A 161 -12.91 16.27 -24.23
C ASN A 161 -14.31 15.91 -23.73
N ASN A 162 -15.09 16.90 -23.25
CA ASN A 162 -16.40 16.72 -22.61
C ASN A 162 -16.41 15.61 -21.53
N ASP A 163 -15.38 15.62 -20.67
CA ASP A 163 -15.16 14.57 -19.68
C ASP A 163 -15.00 15.15 -18.28
N THR A 164 -15.19 14.31 -17.26
CA THR A 164 -15.16 14.69 -15.84
C THR A 164 -14.28 13.74 -15.05
N ILE A 165 -13.28 14.30 -14.36
CA ILE A 165 -12.39 13.55 -13.47
C ILE A 165 -12.83 13.77 -12.04
N TRP A 166 -13.18 12.69 -11.34
CA TRP A 166 -13.59 12.74 -9.95
C TRP A 166 -12.41 12.47 -9.04
N TYR A 167 -12.37 13.15 -7.89
CA TYR A 167 -11.36 12.92 -6.89
C TYR A 167 -11.90 13.07 -5.47
N THR A 168 -11.21 12.43 -4.53
CA THR A 168 -11.35 12.68 -3.10
C THR A 168 -9.95 12.87 -2.49
N ILE A 169 -9.85 13.67 -1.45
CA ILE A 169 -8.61 13.92 -0.72
C ILE A 169 -8.91 13.91 0.77
N ALA A 170 -8.19 13.08 1.52
CA ALA A 170 -8.12 13.17 2.98
C ALA A 170 -6.68 13.54 3.34
N ALA A 171 -6.48 14.57 4.17
CA ALA A 171 -5.13 14.96 4.58
C ALA A 171 -5.11 15.49 6.02
N GLN A 172 -4.04 15.17 6.74
CA GLN A 172 -3.84 15.57 8.13
C GLN A 172 -2.36 15.81 8.42
N GLN A 173 -2.07 16.80 9.27
CA GLN A 173 -0.70 17.22 9.58
C GLN A 173 0.03 16.26 10.51
N ALA A 174 -0.73 15.52 11.32
CA ALA A 174 -0.22 14.58 12.30
C ALA A 174 -1.26 13.47 12.51
N HIS A 175 -1.00 12.31 11.92
CA HIS A 175 -1.83 11.12 12.13
C HIS A 175 -1.80 10.71 13.62
N PRO A 176 -2.93 10.35 14.24
CA PRO A 176 -2.97 10.10 15.69
C PRO A 176 -2.00 9.02 16.20
N GLN A 177 -1.73 8.01 15.38
CA GLN A 177 -0.90 6.85 15.73
C GLN A 177 0.62 7.09 15.61
N ASN A 178 1.09 7.99 14.73
CA ASN A 178 2.53 8.19 14.51
C ASN A 178 2.98 9.66 14.36
N ALA A 179 2.07 10.62 14.53
CA ALA A 179 2.31 12.05 14.38
C ALA A 179 2.87 12.51 13.01
N ARG A 180 2.85 11.63 12.00
CA ARG A 180 3.32 11.98 10.65
C ARG A 180 2.21 12.66 9.84
N PRO A 181 2.56 13.63 8.98
CA PRO A 181 1.62 14.16 8.02
C PRO A 181 1.31 13.10 6.96
N THR A 182 0.05 13.03 6.55
CA THR A 182 -0.41 12.10 5.53
C THR A 182 -1.46 12.72 4.62
N ALA A 183 -1.50 12.26 3.37
CA ALA A 183 -2.51 12.61 2.39
C ALA A 183 -2.92 11.36 1.60
N ARG A 184 -4.22 11.15 1.40
CA ARG A 184 -4.77 10.10 0.53
C ARG A 184 -5.59 10.76 -0.57
N LEU A 185 -5.02 10.83 -1.77
CA LEU A 185 -5.67 11.34 -2.98
C LEU A 185 -6.23 10.16 -3.78
N CYS A 186 -7.54 10.06 -3.91
CA CYS A 186 -8.16 9.07 -4.78
C CYS A 186 -8.62 9.75 -6.08
N VAL A 187 -8.35 9.13 -7.23
CA VAL A 187 -8.71 9.66 -8.55
C VAL A 187 -9.43 8.62 -9.40
N ASN A 188 -10.54 9.02 -10.01
CA ASN A 188 -11.30 8.24 -10.98
C ASN A 188 -11.16 8.87 -12.37
N ASN A 189 -10.44 8.17 -13.27
CA ASN A 189 -10.25 8.59 -14.66
C ASN A 189 -10.50 7.41 -15.59
N LYS A 190 -11.68 7.37 -16.21
CA LYS A 190 -12.06 6.32 -17.17
C LYS A 190 -11.62 6.62 -18.60
N ASN A 191 -11.04 7.78 -18.86
CA ASN A 191 -10.65 8.21 -20.20
C ASN A 191 -9.15 8.05 -20.41
N THR A 192 -8.80 7.04 -21.19
CA THR A 192 -7.41 6.69 -21.52
C THR A 192 -6.72 7.69 -22.43
N ASN A 193 -7.38 8.77 -22.87
CA ASN A 193 -6.75 9.91 -23.56
C ASN A 193 -6.29 11.01 -22.59
N LEU A 194 -6.77 10.97 -21.34
CA LEU A 194 -6.34 11.88 -20.29
C LEU A 194 -5.19 11.26 -19.49
N ARG A 195 -4.27 12.11 -19.02
CA ARG A 195 -3.19 11.73 -18.11
C ARG A 195 -3.34 12.48 -16.82
N ILE A 196 -3.15 11.79 -15.70
CA ILE A 196 -3.22 12.38 -14.38
C ILE A 196 -1.82 12.41 -13.80
N ASP A 197 -1.41 13.59 -13.36
CA ASP A 197 -0.16 13.76 -12.65
C ASP A 197 -0.43 14.21 -11.22
N LEU A 198 0.23 13.52 -10.29
CA LEU A 198 0.44 14.00 -8.92
C LEU A 198 1.47 15.11 -8.97
N VAL A 199 1.21 16.21 -8.27
CA VAL A 199 2.22 17.22 -7.96
C VAL A 199 2.34 17.31 -6.45
N ALA A 200 3.55 17.21 -5.93
CA ALA A 200 3.84 17.36 -4.52
C ALA A 200 4.85 18.49 -4.31
N ARG A 201 4.72 19.22 -3.21
CA ARG A 201 5.69 20.23 -2.77
C ARG A 201 5.81 20.22 -1.25
N ALA A 202 6.97 20.60 -0.75
CA ALA A 202 7.21 20.83 0.66
C ALA A 202 8.41 21.76 0.84
N ASP A 203 8.46 22.45 1.98
CA ASP A 203 9.59 23.29 2.35
C ASP A 203 10.82 22.44 2.69
N GLU A 204 10.61 21.27 3.30
CA GLU A 204 11.66 20.33 3.70
C GLU A 204 11.05 18.96 4.05
N GLY A 205 11.92 17.96 4.23
CA GLY A 205 11.57 16.64 4.74
C GLY A 205 11.41 15.57 3.65
N ASN A 206 11.49 14.31 4.06
CA ASN A 206 11.28 13.16 3.17
C ASN A 206 9.81 12.75 3.12
N ILE A 207 9.31 12.47 1.91
CA ILE A 207 7.93 12.05 1.67
C ILE A 207 7.92 10.82 0.79
N HIS A 208 7.15 9.82 1.22
CA HIS A 208 6.87 8.61 0.48
C HIS A 208 5.49 8.68 -0.17
N PHE A 209 5.38 8.16 -1.38
CA PHE A 209 4.10 8.01 -2.07
C PHE A 209 3.93 6.60 -2.62
N TRP A 210 2.72 6.06 -2.55
CA TRP A 210 2.30 4.80 -3.20
C TRP A 210 1.10 5.04 -4.11
N ASN A 211 1.08 4.41 -5.27
CA ASN A 211 -0.04 4.40 -6.21
C ASN A 211 -0.68 3.02 -6.26
N LEU A 212 -1.90 2.90 -5.72
CA LEU A 212 -2.60 1.64 -5.54
C LEU A 212 -3.95 1.66 -6.22
N VAL A 213 -4.40 0.49 -6.67
CA VAL A 213 -5.76 0.34 -7.15
C VAL A 213 -6.76 0.62 -6.03
N MET A 214 -7.80 1.39 -6.36
CA MET A 214 -8.97 1.60 -5.51
C MET A 214 -10.17 0.85 -6.05
N LEU A 215 -10.71 -0.05 -5.25
CA LEU A 215 -11.96 -0.75 -5.53
C LEU A 215 -13.11 -0.15 -4.70
N THR A 216 -14.34 -0.27 -5.20
CA THR A 216 -15.55 0.04 -4.42
C THR A 216 -15.74 -0.89 -3.22
N THR A 217 -15.05 -2.04 -3.19
CA THR A 217 -15.05 -3.01 -2.10
C THR A 217 -13.96 -2.76 -1.06
N ASN A 218 -13.14 -1.71 -1.23
CA ASN A 218 -12.02 -1.37 -0.36
C ASN A 218 -10.85 -2.39 -0.33
N GLY A 219 -10.88 -3.42 -1.18
CA GLY A 219 -9.85 -4.48 -1.25
C GLY A 219 -8.71 -4.24 -2.25
N GLY A 220 -8.58 -3.05 -2.81
CA GLY A 220 -7.52 -2.76 -3.78
C GLY A 220 -6.16 -2.64 -3.11
N ASN A 221 -5.25 -3.58 -3.41
CA ASN A 221 -3.93 -3.67 -2.77
C ASN A 221 -2.75 -3.87 -3.73
N TRP A 222 -3.00 -3.97 -5.03
CA TRP A 222 -1.94 -4.02 -6.03
C TRP A 222 -1.64 -2.63 -6.58
N GLY A 223 -0.35 -2.38 -6.79
CA GLY A 223 0.16 -1.09 -7.19
C GLY A 223 0.10 -0.86 -8.69
N MET A 224 0.07 0.40 -9.10
CA MET A 224 0.31 0.83 -10.47
C MET A 224 1.52 1.76 -10.52
N PRO A 225 2.32 1.78 -11.60
CA PRO A 225 3.55 2.55 -11.60
C PRO A 225 3.34 4.06 -11.42
N PHE A 226 4.35 4.70 -10.86
CA PHE A 226 4.61 6.12 -11.07
C PHE A 226 5.58 6.29 -12.24
N THR A 227 5.28 7.16 -13.20
CA THR A 227 6.16 7.37 -14.38
C THR A 227 6.66 8.79 -14.52
N SER A 228 7.91 8.93 -14.98
CA SER A 228 8.48 10.22 -15.32
C SER A 228 8.04 10.65 -16.72
N ASN A 229 7.77 11.95 -16.89
CA ASN A 229 7.36 12.56 -18.15
C ASN A 229 8.17 13.85 -18.43
N GLY A 230 9.50 13.75 -18.24
CA GLY A 230 10.44 14.83 -18.55
C GLY A 230 10.81 15.68 -17.33
N SER A 231 11.16 16.95 -17.57
CA SER A 231 11.70 17.83 -16.53
C SER A 231 10.73 18.03 -15.37
N GLY A 232 11.24 17.92 -14.13
CA GLY A 232 10.46 18.02 -12.90
C GLY A 232 9.66 16.77 -12.55
N TYR A 233 9.70 15.72 -13.38
CA TYR A 233 9.04 14.45 -13.07
C TYR A 233 9.99 13.42 -12.48
N ILE A 234 9.49 12.68 -11.50
CA ILE A 234 10.14 11.51 -10.92
C ILE A 234 9.39 10.23 -11.32
N ALA A 235 10.12 9.13 -11.44
CA ALA A 235 9.55 7.81 -11.65
C ALA A 235 9.52 7.04 -10.33
N GLY A 236 8.67 6.03 -10.25
CA GLY A 236 8.61 5.15 -9.10
C GLY A 236 9.67 4.06 -9.07
N ASP A 237 9.67 3.34 -7.96
CA ASP A 237 10.46 2.17 -7.61
C ASP A 237 9.56 1.10 -6.95
N LYS A 238 10.15 -0.07 -6.73
CA LYS A 238 9.50 -1.28 -6.19
C LYS A 238 9.77 -1.52 -4.70
N PHE A 239 10.35 -0.54 -4.00
CA PHE A 239 10.71 -0.66 -2.60
C PHE A 239 9.55 -0.23 -1.71
N PHE A 240 9.72 -0.36 -0.39
CA PHE A 240 8.72 0.02 0.61
C PHE A 240 7.36 -0.65 0.37
N GLY A 241 7.41 -1.91 -0.06
CA GLY A 241 6.25 -2.64 -0.53
C GLY A 241 5.50 -3.43 0.54
N ILE A 242 5.86 -3.28 1.81
CA ILE A 242 5.20 -3.97 2.92
C ILE A 242 4.03 -3.10 3.43
N GLY A 243 2.82 -3.65 3.40
CA GLY A 243 1.61 -3.00 3.92
C GLY A 243 1.16 -3.61 5.25
N GLU A 244 0.08 -3.08 5.82
CA GLU A 244 -0.61 -3.68 6.97
C GLU A 244 -1.25 -5.03 6.57
N PRO A 245 -1.23 -6.07 7.43
CA PRO A 245 -0.68 -6.12 8.79
C PRO A 245 0.82 -6.52 8.86
N SER A 246 1.45 -6.80 7.73
CA SER A 246 2.84 -7.24 7.62
C SER A 246 3.88 -6.20 8.07
N CYS A 247 3.47 -4.95 8.27
CA CYS A 247 4.34 -3.91 8.82
C CYS A 247 4.45 -3.98 10.35
N ALA A 248 3.58 -4.73 11.05
CA ALA A 248 3.61 -4.87 12.49
C ALA A 248 4.92 -5.54 12.96
N GLU A 249 5.47 -5.06 14.07
CA GLU A 249 6.72 -5.58 14.64
C GLU A 249 6.60 -7.08 14.96
N ASP A 250 5.55 -7.45 15.69
CA ASP A 250 5.29 -8.80 16.18
C ASP A 250 4.57 -9.73 15.18
N ALA A 251 4.38 -9.28 13.93
CA ALA A 251 3.94 -10.15 12.85
C ALA A 251 5.15 -10.79 12.15
N LEU A 252 5.18 -12.13 12.09
CA LEU A 252 6.14 -12.85 11.24
C LEU A 252 5.76 -12.65 9.77
N THR A 253 6.51 -11.79 9.09
CA THR A 253 6.29 -11.43 7.70
C THR A 253 7.11 -12.33 6.78
N VAL A 254 6.42 -12.96 5.83
CA VAL A 254 6.99 -14.00 4.97
C VAL A 254 7.01 -13.55 3.51
N ALA A 255 8.21 -13.42 2.95
CA ALA A 255 8.44 -13.24 1.52
C ALA A 255 8.22 -14.55 0.74
N ALA A 256 7.98 -14.43 -0.57
CA ALA A 256 7.94 -15.56 -1.48
C ALA A 256 9.30 -15.77 -2.17
N HIS A 257 9.76 -17.02 -2.24
CA HIS A 257 10.88 -17.46 -3.08
C HIS A 257 10.49 -18.64 -3.99
N LEU A 258 11.31 -18.90 -5.00
CA LEU A 258 11.19 -20.08 -5.85
C LEU A 258 11.69 -21.31 -5.10
N SER A 259 10.92 -22.41 -5.07
CA SER A 259 11.37 -23.67 -4.47
C SER A 259 12.72 -24.10 -5.05
N GLU A 260 13.64 -24.50 -4.18
CA GLU A 260 14.89 -25.11 -4.61
C GLU A 260 14.64 -26.50 -5.21
N TYR A 261 15.32 -26.82 -6.30
CA TYR A 261 15.28 -28.13 -6.92
C TYR A 261 16.62 -28.52 -7.53
N LEU A 262 16.92 -29.82 -7.50
CA LEU A 262 18.09 -30.37 -8.17
C LEU A 262 17.79 -30.51 -9.67
N HIS A 263 18.58 -29.84 -10.49
CA HIS A 263 18.50 -29.94 -11.95
C HIS A 263 18.70 -31.40 -12.41
N PRO A 264 18.11 -31.84 -13.53
CA PRO A 264 18.25 -33.22 -14.04
C PRO A 264 19.68 -33.72 -14.27
N ASN A 265 20.68 -32.82 -14.26
CA ASN A 265 22.10 -33.21 -14.30
C ASN A 265 22.63 -33.74 -12.96
N GLY A 266 21.81 -33.74 -11.90
CA GLY A 266 22.11 -34.33 -10.60
C GLY A 266 23.09 -33.54 -9.73
N VAL A 267 23.52 -32.35 -10.16
CA VAL A 267 24.57 -31.57 -9.47
C VAL A 267 24.18 -30.11 -9.27
N THR A 268 23.42 -29.51 -10.20
CA THR A 268 23.07 -28.08 -10.10
C THR A 268 21.84 -27.89 -9.23
N LEU A 269 21.96 -27.13 -8.15
CA LEU A 269 20.81 -26.63 -7.39
C LEU A 269 20.31 -25.33 -8.05
N LEU A 270 19.02 -25.27 -8.38
CA LEU A 270 18.35 -24.11 -8.95
C LEU A 270 17.17 -23.72 -8.04
N GLY A 271 16.65 -22.50 -8.22
CA GLY A 271 15.63 -21.93 -7.33
C GLY A 271 16.25 -21.16 -6.17
N GLY A 272 15.54 -21.02 -5.06
CA GLY A 272 15.96 -20.29 -3.86
C GLY A 272 15.98 -18.77 -3.99
N SER A 273 15.99 -18.24 -5.22
CA SER A 273 15.87 -16.81 -5.48
C SER A 273 14.49 -16.30 -5.08
N ARG A 274 14.44 -15.04 -4.63
CA ARG A 274 13.19 -14.33 -4.35
C ARG A 274 12.27 -14.37 -5.58
N ALA A 275 10.96 -14.58 -5.36
CA ALA A 275 9.98 -14.40 -6.41
C ALA A 275 9.88 -12.91 -6.79
N ASP A 276 9.79 -12.61 -8.08
CA ASP A 276 9.84 -11.22 -8.57
C ASP A 276 8.70 -10.36 -8.01
N PHE A 277 7.51 -10.95 -7.82
CA PHE A 277 6.36 -10.26 -7.25
C PHE A 277 6.49 -10.02 -5.73
N SER A 278 7.38 -10.73 -5.01
CA SER A 278 7.46 -10.63 -3.56
C SER A 278 7.87 -9.22 -3.15
N SER A 279 6.98 -8.51 -2.46
CA SER A 279 7.25 -7.22 -1.87
C SER A 279 8.43 -7.28 -0.91
N ILE A 280 9.11 -6.14 -0.77
CA ILE A 280 10.26 -5.95 0.11
C ILE A 280 10.18 -4.61 0.81
N GLY A 281 10.76 -4.53 2.00
CA GLY A 281 10.95 -3.29 2.73
C GLY A 281 12.15 -2.47 2.22
N PRO A 282 12.72 -1.60 3.09
CA PRO A 282 12.28 -1.36 4.47
C PRO A 282 10.86 -0.76 4.54
N LEU A 283 10.29 -0.69 5.74
CA LEU A 283 9.18 0.22 6.01
C LEU A 283 9.66 1.68 5.84
N TYR A 284 8.76 2.65 5.71
CA TYR A 284 9.20 4.05 5.54
C TYR A 284 9.81 4.66 6.81
N ASN A 285 9.71 4.00 7.96
CA ASN A 285 10.45 4.34 9.17
C ASN A 285 11.88 3.71 9.21
N GLY A 286 12.25 2.93 8.18
CA GLY A 286 13.55 2.27 8.06
C GLY A 286 13.62 0.86 8.64
N THR A 287 12.59 0.38 9.35
CA THR A 287 12.55 -0.98 9.89
C THR A 287 12.53 -2.02 8.76
N MET A 288 13.32 -3.08 8.91
CA MET A 288 13.41 -4.13 7.91
C MET A 288 12.27 -5.16 8.06
N LYS A 289 11.54 -5.35 6.96
CA LYS A 289 10.63 -6.48 6.69
C LYS A 289 10.83 -6.88 5.22
N PRO A 290 10.54 -8.12 4.78
CA PRO A 290 10.03 -9.26 5.55
C PRO A 290 11.09 -9.89 6.47
N ASP A 291 10.65 -10.72 7.43
CA ASP A 291 11.53 -11.38 8.41
C ASP A 291 12.17 -12.65 7.84
N VAL A 292 11.39 -13.42 7.08
CA VAL A 292 11.82 -14.69 6.46
C VAL A 292 11.23 -14.83 5.05
N SER A 293 11.61 -15.89 4.34
CA SER A 293 10.95 -16.25 3.08
C SER A 293 10.60 -17.74 3.06
N ALA A 294 9.56 -18.08 2.30
CA ALA A 294 9.11 -19.44 2.06
C ALA A 294 8.84 -19.67 0.56
N PRO A 295 8.79 -20.93 0.10
CA PRO A 295 8.34 -21.24 -1.25
C PRO A 295 6.94 -20.68 -1.49
N GLY A 296 6.78 -19.87 -2.53
CA GLY A 296 5.50 -19.20 -2.85
C GLY A 296 5.24 -19.02 -4.35
N HIS A 297 6.09 -19.58 -5.20
CA HIS A 297 5.96 -19.51 -6.66
C HIS A 297 5.68 -20.89 -7.23
N ASN A 298 4.46 -21.11 -7.75
CA ASN A 298 3.96 -22.39 -8.28
C ASN A 298 4.05 -23.55 -7.26
N VAL A 299 3.49 -23.32 -6.06
CA VAL A 299 3.44 -24.29 -4.95
C VAL A 299 2.15 -25.11 -5.00
#